data_AF-A0A822GVT6-F1
#
_entry.id   AF-A0A822GVT6-F1
#
_cell.length_a   1.000
_cell.length_b   1.000
_cell.length_c   1.000
_cell.angle_alpha   90.00
_cell.angle_beta   90.00
_cell.angle_gamma   90.00
#
_symmetry.space_group_name_H-M   'P 1'
#
loop_
_entity.id
_entity.type
_entity.pdbx_description
1 polymer ?
#
loop_
_entity_poly.entity_id
_entity_poly.type
_entity_poly.pdbx_seq_one_letter_code
_entity_poly.pdbx_strand_id
1 'polypeptide(L)'
;QSIIKSNSVNSNDHNVFDELIRKIGSLTDDDLIVNDVVSTDIQPLWSDKYKPCKPRFFNKVLTGYIWNSYNRKHYDKDNPPPKTIQGYKFNSFYPDLVAKNQLRPCSLTVCENNRNFSVLKFHAGPPYEDIAFKIINEEWDKS
;
A
#
# COMPACT_ATOMS: atom_id res chain seq x y z
N GLN A 1 9.92 2.43 18.92
CA GLN A 1 10.51 3.11 17.75
C GLN A 1 10.38 2.14 16.58
N SER A 2 9.45 2.39 15.67
CA SER A 2 9.09 1.43 14.61
C SER A 2 10.11 1.50 13.48
N ILE A 3 10.74 0.37 13.17
CA ILE A 3 11.67 0.24 12.06
C ILE A 3 10.88 -0.27 10.86
N ILE A 4 10.38 0.64 10.03
CA ILE A 4 10.03 0.32 8.64
C ILE A 4 11.37 -0.06 8.00
N LYS A 5 11.59 -1.36 7.74
CA LYS A 5 12.79 -1.81 7.03
C LYS A 5 12.70 -1.35 5.58
N SER A 6 13.17 -0.14 5.32
CA SER A 6 13.52 0.31 3.98
C SER A 6 14.80 -0.42 3.57
N ASN A 7 14.65 -1.56 2.90
CA ASN A 7 15.78 -2.17 2.20
C ASN A 7 16.18 -1.22 1.06
N SER A 8 17.30 -0.51 1.25
CA SER A 8 17.95 0.28 0.19
C SER A 8 18.71 -0.69 -0.71
N VAL A 9 18.17 -1.00 -1.87
CA VAL A 9 18.87 -1.72 -2.95
C VAL A 9 19.41 -0.69 -3.94
N ASN A 10 20.65 -0.88 -4.41
CA ASN A 10 21.35 0.03 -5.33
C ASN A 10 21.01 -0.27 -6.80
N SER A 11 20.57 0.77 -7.51
CA SER A 11 20.83 1.12 -8.92
C SER A 11 21.05 -0.05 -9.92
N ASN A 12 20.00 -0.83 -10.12
CA ASN A 12 19.58 -1.37 -11.43
C ASN A 12 18.04 -1.62 -11.44
N ASP A 13 17.31 -0.76 -10.71
CA ASP A 13 16.02 -1.05 -10.06
C ASP A 13 14.81 -1.20 -10.99
N HIS A 14 14.90 -0.78 -12.26
CA HIS A 14 13.78 -0.94 -13.20
C HIS A 14 13.43 -2.41 -13.42
N ASN A 15 14.45 -3.27 -13.56
CA ASN A 15 14.27 -4.71 -13.76
C ASN A 15 13.79 -5.42 -12.48
N VAL A 16 14.22 -4.95 -11.31
CA VAL A 16 13.86 -5.56 -10.01
C VAL A 16 12.37 -5.39 -9.72
N PHE A 17 11.80 -4.23 -10.00
CA PHE A 17 10.37 -3.99 -9.82
C PHE A 17 9.54 -4.89 -10.75
N ASP A 18 9.93 -5.00 -12.01
CA ASP A 18 9.22 -5.82 -13.00
C ASP A 18 9.35 -7.31 -12.69
N GLU A 19 10.53 -7.74 -12.22
CA GLU A 19 10.74 -9.10 -11.74
C GLU A 19 9.93 -9.42 -10.49
N LEU A 20 9.83 -8.48 -9.53
CA LEU A 20 9.00 -8.63 -8.34
C LEU A 20 7.51 -8.73 -8.68
N ILE A 21 7.01 -7.87 -9.57
CA ILE A 21 5.63 -7.95 -10.04
C ILE A 21 5.37 -9.29 -10.73
N ARG A 22 6.26 -9.72 -11.63
CA ARG A 22 6.15 -11.00 -12.33
C ARG A 22 6.16 -12.19 -11.36
N LYS A 23 7.04 -12.15 -10.35
CA LYS A 23 7.15 -13.19 -9.33
C LYS A 23 5.90 -13.23 -8.45
N ILE A 24 5.35 -12.08 -8.05
CA ILE A 24 4.16 -12.00 -7.20
C ILE A 24 2.89 -12.38 -7.96
N GLY A 25 2.71 -11.88 -9.20
CA GLY A 25 1.57 -12.21 -10.05
C GLY A 25 1.49 -13.69 -10.45
N SER A 26 2.61 -14.41 -10.35
CA SER A 26 2.67 -15.86 -10.58
C SER A 26 2.40 -16.71 -9.32
N LEU A 27 2.31 -16.11 -8.13
CA LEU A 27 2.31 -16.86 -6.86
C LEU A 27 0.94 -16.97 -6.18
N THR A 28 -0.07 -16.17 -6.53
CA THR A 28 -1.35 -16.15 -5.80
C THR A 28 -2.52 -15.62 -6.64
N ASP A 29 -3.49 -16.49 -6.98
CA ASP A 29 -4.75 -16.12 -7.65
C ASP A 29 -5.72 -15.34 -6.74
N ASP A 30 -5.52 -15.39 -5.42
CA ASP A 30 -6.45 -14.83 -4.43
C ASP A 30 -6.21 -13.36 -4.06
N ASP A 31 -5.15 -12.76 -4.57
CA ASP A 31 -4.70 -11.45 -4.13
C ASP A 31 -5.05 -10.35 -5.12
N LEU A 32 -5.84 -9.39 -4.65
CA LEU A 32 -6.23 -8.25 -5.44
C LEU A 32 -5.10 -7.21 -5.43
N ILE A 33 -4.64 -6.85 -6.63
CA ILE A 33 -3.75 -5.70 -6.84
C ILE A 33 -4.61 -4.44 -6.85
N VAL A 34 -4.40 -3.57 -5.87
CA VAL A 34 -5.09 -2.28 -5.80
C VAL A 34 -4.12 -1.16 -6.13
N ASN A 35 -4.30 -0.57 -7.32
CA ASN A 35 -3.48 0.52 -7.83
C ASN A 35 -4.16 1.90 -7.72
N ASP A 36 -5.31 1.99 -7.08
CA ASP A 36 -6.07 3.24 -7.06
C ASP A 36 -5.41 4.23 -6.09
N VAL A 37 -4.88 5.32 -6.65
CA VAL A 37 -4.18 6.38 -5.93
C VAL A 37 -5.12 7.57 -5.81
N VAL A 38 -5.32 8.03 -4.58
CA VAL A 38 -5.95 9.33 -4.38
C VAL A 38 -4.91 10.40 -4.69
N SER A 39 -5.07 11.09 -5.83
CA SER A 39 -4.22 12.23 -6.17
C SER A 39 -4.42 13.33 -5.11
N THR A 40 -3.31 13.86 -4.59
CA THR A 40 -3.35 15.11 -3.82
C THR A 40 -3.02 16.24 -4.80
N ASP A 41 -4.01 17.04 -5.19
CA ASP A 41 -3.87 18.15 -6.16
C ASP A 41 -3.05 19.35 -5.63
N ILE A 42 -2.10 19.10 -4.73
CA ILE A 42 -1.28 20.12 -4.08
C ILE A 42 0.06 20.18 -4.81
N GLN A 43 0.31 21.29 -5.51
CA GLN A 43 1.61 21.58 -6.11
C GLN A 43 2.68 21.74 -5.02
N PRO A 44 3.72 20.89 -5.00
CA PRO A 44 4.73 20.94 -3.96
C PRO A 44 5.70 22.10 -4.19
N LEU A 45 6.21 22.72 -3.11
CA LEU A 45 7.13 23.88 -3.17
C LEU A 45 8.43 23.61 -3.98
N TRP A 46 8.77 22.33 -4.21
CA TRP A 46 9.93 21.92 -5.00
C TRP A 46 9.64 21.75 -6.50
N SER A 47 8.39 21.90 -6.95
CA SER A 47 8.00 21.67 -8.35
C SER A 47 8.69 22.61 -9.35
N ASP A 48 9.16 23.77 -8.90
CA ASP A 48 9.97 24.70 -9.69
C ASP A 48 11.37 24.16 -10.02
N LYS A 49 11.88 23.21 -9.21
CA LYS A 49 13.24 22.66 -9.34
C LYS A 49 13.27 21.26 -9.95
N TYR A 50 12.24 20.46 -9.69
CA TYR A 50 12.15 19.08 -10.16
C TYR A 50 10.78 18.83 -10.77
N LYS A 51 10.75 18.09 -11.89
CA LYS A 51 9.49 17.65 -12.50
C LYS A 51 8.81 16.65 -11.56
N PRO A 52 7.58 16.92 -11.07
CA PRO A 52 6.86 15.98 -10.22
C PRO A 52 6.58 14.65 -10.93
N CYS A 53 6.87 13.56 -10.22
CA CYS A 53 6.69 12.19 -10.70
C CYS A 53 5.91 11.38 -9.67
N LYS A 54 5.02 10.49 -10.15
CA LYS A 54 4.38 9.51 -9.26
C LYS A 54 5.34 8.35 -9.00
N PRO A 55 5.53 7.90 -7.75
CA PRO A 55 6.36 6.75 -7.46
C PRO A 55 5.75 5.47 -8.05
N ARG A 56 6.59 4.49 -8.36
CA ARG A 56 6.13 3.15 -8.73
C ARG A 56 5.77 2.41 -7.46
N PHE A 57 4.62 1.77 -7.40
CA PHE A 57 4.24 0.95 -6.26
C PHE A 57 3.43 -0.25 -6.74
N PHE A 58 3.39 -1.29 -5.91
CA PHE A 58 2.43 -2.37 -6.04
C PHE A 58 1.93 -2.72 -4.65
N ASN A 59 0.61 -2.70 -4.49
CA ASN A 59 -0.03 -3.04 -3.24
C ASN A 59 -0.75 -4.36 -3.36
N LYS A 60 -0.72 -5.13 -2.28
CA LYS A 60 -1.34 -6.43 -2.18
C LYS A 60 -2.37 -6.40 -1.06
N VAL A 61 -3.63 -6.68 -1.40
CA VAL A 61 -4.69 -6.84 -0.41
C VAL A 61 -4.83 -8.34 -0.14
N LEU A 62 -4.49 -8.74 1.08
CA LEU A 62 -4.66 -10.12 1.51
C LEU A 62 -6.12 -10.31 1.89
N THR A 63 -6.82 -11.17 1.16
CA THR A 63 -8.19 -11.55 1.44
C THR A 63 -8.26 -13.00 1.90
N GLY A 64 -9.22 -13.31 2.75
CA GLY A 64 -9.40 -14.69 3.21
C GLY A 64 -10.72 -14.91 3.91
N TYR A 65 -10.92 -16.13 4.37
CA TYR A 65 -12.15 -16.54 5.03
C TYR A 65 -12.00 -16.47 6.55
N ILE A 66 -12.96 -15.83 7.21
CA ILE A 66 -13.02 -15.80 8.67
C ILE A 66 -14.00 -16.89 9.13
N TRP A 67 -13.48 -17.96 9.72
CA TRP A 67 -14.29 -19.05 10.26
C TRP A 67 -14.69 -18.79 11.71
N ASN A 68 -15.59 -17.85 11.94
CA ASN A 68 -16.17 -17.60 13.27
C ASN A 68 -17.31 -18.61 13.59
N SER A 69 -17.84 -18.58 14.83
CA SER A 69 -18.89 -19.52 15.27
C SER A 69 -20.17 -19.45 14.43
N TYR A 70 -20.51 -18.26 13.92
CA TYR A 70 -21.64 -18.06 13.03
C TYR A 70 -21.36 -18.67 11.65
N ASN A 71 -20.23 -18.32 11.03
CA ASN A 71 -19.86 -18.79 9.70
C ASN A 71 -19.72 -20.32 9.65
N ARG A 72 -19.19 -20.94 10.72
CA ARG A 72 -19.11 -22.42 10.82
C ARG A 72 -20.46 -23.14 10.80
N LYS A 73 -21.57 -22.44 11.11
CA LYS A 73 -22.93 -23.02 11.07
C LYS A 73 -23.62 -22.84 9.71
N HIS A 74 -23.20 -21.85 8.93
CA HIS A 74 -23.89 -21.40 7.72
C HIS A 74 -23.11 -21.65 6.43
N TYR A 75 -21.81 -21.93 6.52
CA TYR A 75 -20.91 -22.14 5.40
C TYR A 75 -20.10 -23.43 5.58
N ASP A 76 -19.68 -24.00 4.46
CA ASP A 76 -18.85 -25.21 4.40
C ASP A 76 -17.68 -25.01 3.41
N LYS A 77 -16.91 -26.07 3.14
CA LYS A 77 -15.73 -25.97 2.27
C LYS A 77 -16.07 -25.71 0.81
N ASP A 78 -17.23 -26.18 0.36
CA ASP A 78 -17.68 -26.05 -1.02
C ASP A 78 -18.43 -24.72 -1.24
N ASN A 79 -19.00 -24.18 -0.17
CA ASN A 79 -19.68 -22.89 -0.11
C ASN A 79 -19.08 -22.03 1.03
N PRO A 80 -17.85 -21.52 0.86
CA PRO A 80 -17.18 -20.75 1.90
C PRO A 80 -17.87 -19.40 2.14
N PRO A 81 -17.67 -18.78 3.32
CA PRO A 81 -18.21 -17.45 3.60
C PRO A 81 -17.64 -16.40 2.63
N PRO A 82 -18.24 -15.20 2.54
CA PRO A 82 -17.66 -14.11 1.78
C PRO A 82 -16.23 -13.79 2.28
N LYS A 83 -15.31 -13.55 1.32
CA LYS A 83 -13.94 -13.15 1.66
C LYS A 83 -13.94 -11.80 2.38
N THR A 84 -13.13 -11.72 3.42
CA THR A 84 -12.88 -10.50 4.19
C THR A 84 -11.42 -10.10 4.04
N ILE A 85 -11.12 -8.80 4.10
CA ILE A 85 -9.74 -8.30 4.07
C ILE A 85 -9.04 -8.68 5.38
N GLN A 86 -7.94 -9.43 5.28
CA GLN A 86 -7.12 -9.84 6.42
C GLN A 86 -5.93 -8.91 6.63
N GLY A 87 -5.46 -8.23 5.59
CA GLY A 87 -4.36 -7.29 5.71
C GLY A 87 -3.98 -6.62 4.40
N TYR A 88 -3.05 -5.67 4.52
CA TYR A 88 -2.51 -4.91 3.39
C TYR A 88 -0.99 -4.99 3.40
N LYS A 89 -0.40 -5.13 2.20
CA LYS A 89 1.05 -5.01 2.01
C LYS A 89 1.33 -3.95 0.95
N PHE A 90 1.86 -2.82 1.39
CA PHE A 90 2.25 -1.70 0.54
C PHE A 90 3.71 -1.82 0.15
N ASN A 91 4.02 -1.74 -1.15
CA ASN A 91 5.40 -1.76 -1.64
C ASN A 91 5.58 -0.56 -2.58
N SER A 92 6.19 0.51 -2.07
CA SER A 92 6.44 1.74 -2.82
C SER A 92 7.94 1.89 -3.11
N PHE A 93 8.26 2.30 -4.33
CA PHE A 93 9.61 2.38 -4.86
C PHE A 93 9.95 3.82 -5.24
N TYR A 94 11.04 4.32 -4.66
CA TYR A 94 11.54 5.68 -4.82
C TYR A 94 13.03 5.67 -5.22
N PRO A 95 13.41 5.10 -6.40
CA PRO A 95 14.81 4.97 -6.79
C PRO A 95 15.54 6.31 -6.93
N ASP A 96 14.85 7.34 -7.41
CA ASP A 96 15.44 8.65 -7.73
C ASP A 96 15.24 9.70 -6.63
N LEU A 97 14.99 9.25 -5.40
CA LEU A 97 14.73 10.17 -4.30
C LEU A 97 16.00 10.97 -3.98
N VAL A 98 15.93 12.30 -4.11
CA VAL A 98 17.09 13.20 -3.98
C VAL A 98 17.73 13.09 -2.59
N ALA A 99 16.91 12.94 -1.55
CA ALA A 99 17.38 12.84 -0.18
C ALA A 99 16.65 11.72 0.56
N LYS A 100 17.33 10.59 0.77
CA LYS A 100 16.79 9.41 1.46
C LYS A 100 16.33 9.70 2.90
N ASN A 101 16.86 10.75 3.53
CA ASN A 101 16.45 11.21 4.87
C ASN A 101 15.14 12.01 4.88
N GLN A 102 14.58 12.36 3.71
CA GLN A 102 13.32 13.09 3.60
C GLN A 102 12.09 12.18 3.58
N LEU A 103 12.27 10.85 3.48
CA LEU A 103 11.18 9.90 3.69
C LEU A 103 10.63 10.07 5.10
N ARG A 104 9.38 10.50 5.19
CA ARG A 104 8.70 10.71 6.46
C ARG A 104 7.79 9.52 6.78
N PRO A 105 7.47 9.28 8.07
CA PRO A 105 6.48 8.30 8.45
C PRO A 105 5.13 8.56 7.74
N CYS A 106 4.44 7.49 7.36
CA CYS A 106 3.08 7.59 6.80
C CYS A 106 2.09 8.12 7.84
N SER A 107 1.07 8.86 7.39
CA SER A 107 -0.03 9.34 8.21
C SER A 107 -1.31 8.54 7.93
N LEU A 108 -2.13 8.33 8.98
CA LEU A 108 -3.41 7.63 8.90
C LEU A 108 -4.51 8.59 9.32
N THR A 109 -5.47 8.83 8.43
CA THR A 109 -6.59 9.75 8.68
C THR A 109 -7.91 9.04 8.41
N VAL A 110 -8.85 9.06 9.35
CA VAL A 110 -10.18 8.47 9.17
C VAL A 110 -10.99 9.30 8.16
N CYS A 111 -11.70 8.66 7.22
CA CYS A 111 -12.54 9.38 6.28
C CYS A 111 -13.75 10.01 6.99
N GLU A 112 -13.95 11.33 6.81
CA GLU A 112 -15.06 12.08 7.44
C GLU A 112 -16.45 11.53 7.03
N ASN A 113 -16.60 11.19 5.75
CA ASN A 113 -17.86 10.71 5.19
C ASN A 113 -18.13 9.21 5.46
N ASN A 114 -17.11 8.43 5.82
CA ASN A 114 -17.25 6.99 6.05
C ASN A 114 -16.21 6.45 7.03
N ARG A 115 -16.62 6.28 8.28
CA ARG A 115 -15.74 5.83 9.38
C ARG A 115 -15.24 4.39 9.25
N ASN A 116 -15.82 3.60 8.34
CA ASN A 116 -15.33 2.24 8.05
C ASN A 116 -14.05 2.26 7.23
N PHE A 117 -13.66 3.43 6.69
CA PHE A 117 -12.45 3.59 5.90
C PHE A 117 -11.56 4.70 6.46
N SER A 118 -10.27 4.49 6.27
CA SER A 118 -9.21 5.45 6.57
C SER A 118 -8.34 5.63 5.34
N VAL A 119 -7.65 6.76 5.26
CA VAL A 119 -6.69 7.09 4.23
C VAL A 119 -5.29 6.97 4.83
N LEU A 120 -4.51 6.04 4.30
CA LEU A 120 -3.10 5.89 4.60
C LEU A 120 -2.30 6.70 3.58
N LYS A 121 -1.65 7.77 4.03
CA LYS A 121 -0.86 8.67 3.20
C LYS A 121 0.64 8.47 3.43
N PHE A 122 1.34 8.11 2.36
CA PHE A 122 2.80 8.05 2.32
C PHE A 122 3.36 9.39 1.86
N HIS A 123 4.21 9.97 2.70
CA HIS A 123 4.86 11.23 2.41
C HIS A 123 6.18 11.00 1.69
N ALA A 124 6.26 11.54 0.48
CA ALA A 124 7.44 11.45 -0.36
C ALA A 124 8.21 12.78 -0.37
N GLY A 125 9.46 12.73 -0.83
CA GLY A 125 10.26 13.91 -1.09
C GLY A 125 10.47 14.11 -2.60
N PRO A 126 11.00 15.27 -3.03
CA PRO A 126 11.32 15.52 -4.43
C PRO A 126 12.17 14.39 -5.05
N PRO A 127 11.87 13.95 -6.28
CA PRO A 127 10.85 14.45 -7.21
C PRO A 127 9.47 13.77 -7.08
N TYR A 128 9.26 12.96 -6.05
CA TYR A 128 8.06 12.14 -5.90
C TYR A 128 6.94 12.87 -5.15
N GLU A 129 5.74 12.75 -5.68
CA GLU A 129 4.52 13.23 -5.00
C GLU A 129 4.09 12.27 -3.88
N ASP A 130 3.39 12.83 -2.89
CA ASP A 130 2.72 12.04 -1.86
C ASP A 130 1.68 11.09 -2.50
N ILE A 131 1.58 9.87 -1.98
CA ILE A 131 0.58 8.89 -2.42
C ILE A 131 -0.31 8.51 -1.26
N ALA A 132 -1.59 8.31 -1.51
CA ALA A 132 -2.56 7.96 -0.49
C ALA A 132 -3.45 6.80 -0.94
N PHE A 133 -3.73 5.90 -0.01
CA PHE A 133 -4.55 4.71 -0.23
C PHE A 133 -5.71 4.66 0.74
N LYS A 134 -6.90 4.34 0.22
CA LYS A 134 -8.09 4.10 1.04
C LYS A 134 -8.06 2.66 1.54
N ILE A 135 -8.12 2.49 2.85
CA ILE A 135 -8.05 1.20 3.55
C ILE A 135 -9.22 1.08 4.51
N ILE A 136 -9.54 -0.14 4.93
CA ILE A 136 -10.49 -0.39 6.00
C ILE A 136 -9.93 0.14 7.33
N ASN A 137 -10.78 0.79 8.11
CA ASN A 137 -10.47 1.33 9.43
C ASN A 137 -10.76 0.29 10.53
N GLU A 138 -9.89 -0.71 10.65
CA GLU A 138 -9.88 -1.72 11.72
C GLU A 138 -8.61 -1.59 12.57
N GLU A 139 -8.49 -2.30 13.69
CA GLU A 139 -7.26 -2.32 14.50
C GLU A 139 -6.11 -3.02 13.75
N TRP A 140 -4.92 -2.41 13.76
CA TRP A 140 -3.73 -2.91 13.07
C TRP A 140 -2.74 -3.51 14.09
N ASP A 141 -2.29 -4.74 13.84
CA ASP A 141 -1.16 -5.32 14.56
C ASP A 141 0.15 -4.63 14.11
N LYS A 142 0.97 -4.21 15.07
CA LYS A 142 2.20 -3.43 14.88
C LYS A 142 3.46 -4.28 15.14
N SER A 143 3.38 -5.58 14.87
CA SER A 143 4.47 -6.54 15.07
C SER A 143 5.64 -6.35 14.11
#